data_AF-A0A923EKG2-F1
#
_entry.id   AF-A0A923EKG2-F1
#
_cell.length_a   1.000
_cell.length_b   1.000
_cell.length_c   1.000
_cell.angle_alpha   90.00
_cell.angle_beta   90.00
_cell.angle_gamma   90.00
#
_symmetry.space_group_name_H-M   'P 1'
#
loop_
_entity.id
_entity.type
_entity.pdbx_description
1 polymer ?
#
loop_
_entity_poly.entity_id
_entity_poly.type
_entity_poly.pdbx_seq_one_letter_code
_entity_poly.pdbx_strand_id
1 'polypeptide(L)'
;MAMNFKIFKLKSKNSVHLTLDGDFDGTAAHELINTLKSYGPDVDQVFINTSGLKSVHPFGQVVLYRNLSGLYGRCRNLVFIGDHGRRLSRPWVQ
;
A
#
# COMPACT_ATOMS: atom_id res chain seq x y z
N MET A 1 6.16 7.72 -15.80
CA MET A 1 5.49 8.10 -14.55
C MET A 1 4.00 8.14 -14.84
N ALA A 2 3.21 7.29 -14.23
CA ALA A 2 1.75 7.40 -14.29
C ALA A 2 1.31 8.60 -13.44
N MET A 3 0.70 9.61 -14.06
CA MET A 3 0.29 10.86 -13.40
C MET A 3 -1.10 10.77 -12.76
N ASN A 4 -1.75 9.60 -12.84
CA ASN A 4 -3.14 9.40 -12.43
C ASN A 4 -3.29 8.67 -11.08
N PHE A 5 -2.18 8.31 -10.42
CA PHE A 5 -2.24 7.62 -9.14
C PHE A 5 -2.66 8.56 -8.01
N LYS A 6 -3.57 8.10 -7.15
CA LYS A 6 -4.04 8.84 -5.97
C LYS A 6 -4.20 7.90 -4.79
N ILE A 7 -3.89 8.42 -3.60
CA ILE A 7 -4.16 7.76 -2.31
C ILE A 7 -5.19 8.57 -1.54
N PHE A 8 -6.37 7.99 -1.32
CA PHE A 8 -7.37 8.53 -0.41
C PHE A 8 -7.17 7.92 0.97
N LYS A 9 -7.22 8.74 2.02
CA LYS A 9 -6.96 8.33 3.39
C LYS A 9 -8.15 8.62 4.29
N LEU A 10 -8.58 7.59 5.00
CA LEU A 10 -9.54 7.69 6.09
C LEU A 10 -8.88 7.16 7.37
N LYS A 11 -8.67 8.04 8.36
CA LYS A 11 -8.09 7.67 9.66
C LYS A 11 -9.22 7.46 10.68
N SER A 12 -9.17 6.33 11.37
CA SER A 12 -9.95 6.01 12.56
C SER A 12 -9.03 5.97 13.79
N LYS A 13 -9.57 5.66 14.97
CA LYS A 13 -8.84 5.75 16.26
C LYS A 13 -7.50 4.98 16.27
N ASN A 14 -7.51 3.72 15.81
CA ASN A 14 -6.33 2.85 15.76
C ASN A 14 -6.06 2.25 14.38
N SER A 15 -6.91 2.56 13.39
CA SER A 15 -6.79 2.04 12.03
C SER A 15 -6.76 3.14 10.99
N VAL A 16 -6.08 2.88 9.89
CA VAL A 16 -6.08 3.74 8.70
C VAL A 16 -6.55 2.93 7.51
N HIS A 17 -7.47 3.49 6.74
CA HIS A 17 -7.95 2.93 5.50
C HIS A 17 -7.42 3.79 4.35
N LEU A 18 -6.63 3.18 3.47
CA LEU A 18 -6.10 3.77 2.26
C LEU A 18 -6.86 3.19 1.07
N THR A 19 -7.39 4.04 0.20
CA THR A 19 -7.95 3.63 -1.08
C THR A 19 -7.02 4.11 -2.19
N LEU A 20 -6.50 3.16 -2.97
CA LEU A 20 -5.62 3.42 -4.10
C LEU A 20 -6.45 3.53 -5.38
N ASP A 21 -6.24 4.58 -6.15
CA ASP A 21 -6.91 4.84 -7.43
C ASP A 21 -5.88 5.14 -8.52
N GLY A 22 -6.11 4.66 -9.75
CA GLY A 22 -5.23 4.89 -10.90
C GLY A 22 -4.27 3.74 -11.22
N ASP A 23 -3.16 4.03 -11.91
CA ASP A 23 -2.18 3.01 -12.31
C ASP A 23 -1.06 2.84 -11.29
N PHE A 24 -0.84 1.60 -10.86
CA PHE A 24 0.18 1.28 -9.86
C PHE A 24 1.51 0.93 -10.53
N ASP A 25 2.40 1.92 -10.65
CA ASP A 25 3.78 1.79 -11.15
C ASP A 25 4.84 1.94 -10.05
N GLY A 26 6.12 2.08 -10.42
CA GLY A 26 7.21 2.27 -9.46
C GLY A 26 7.10 3.57 -8.66
N THR A 27 6.59 4.64 -9.25
CA THR A 27 6.38 5.93 -8.57
C THR A 27 5.24 5.81 -7.59
N ALA A 28 4.11 5.22 -7.99
CA ALA A 28 2.98 4.93 -7.11
C ALA A 28 3.37 4.07 -5.90
N ALA A 29 4.23 3.07 -6.12
CA ALA A 29 4.76 2.25 -5.03
C ALA A 29 5.57 3.08 -4.02
N HIS A 30 6.47 3.95 -4.49
CA HIS A 30 7.23 4.85 -3.61
C HIS A 30 6.32 5.81 -2.82
N GLU A 31 5.29 6.35 -3.45
CA GLU A 31 4.31 7.22 -2.80
C GLU A 31 3.54 6.49 -1.68
N LEU A 32 3.09 5.26 -1.94
CA LEU A 32 2.47 4.41 -0.93
C LEU A 32 3.44 4.11 0.22
N ILE A 33 4.69 3.74 -0.07
CA ILE A 33 5.71 3.47 0.95
C ILE A 33 5.96 4.70 1.82
N ASN A 34 6.12 5.87 1.23
CA ASN A 34 6.35 7.11 1.98
C ASN A 34 5.15 7.47 2.86
N THR A 35 3.94 7.27 2.34
CA THR A 35 2.70 7.40 3.12
C THR A 35 2.70 6.45 4.31
N LEU A 36 3.04 5.18 4.11
CA LEU A 36 3.12 4.19 5.18
C LEU A 36 4.19 4.54 6.23
N LYS A 37 5.36 5.05 5.81
CA LYS A 37 6.44 5.50 6.70
C LYS A 37 6.06 6.69 7.57
N SER A 38 5.10 7.51 7.15
CA SER A 38 4.61 8.66 7.91
C SER A 38 3.72 8.28 9.09
N TYR A 39 3.26 7.02 9.18
CA TYR A 39 2.48 6.56 10.32
C TYR A 39 3.37 6.28 11.52
N GLY A 40 2.90 6.73 12.68
CA GLY A 40 3.52 6.51 13.98
C GLY A 40 3.01 5.25 14.66
N PRO A 41 3.51 4.96 15.88
CA PRO A 41 3.13 3.79 16.67
C PRO A 41 1.67 3.80 17.15
N ASP A 42 0.93 4.90 16.95
CA ASP A 42 -0.50 5.03 17.23
C ASP A 42 -1.39 4.29 16.22
N VAL A 43 -0.83 3.84 15.09
CA VAL A 43 -1.55 3.11 14.05
C VAL A 43 -1.24 1.62 14.16
N ASP A 44 -2.20 0.85 14.67
CA ASP A 44 -2.11 -0.60 14.79
C ASP A 44 -2.32 -1.29 13.44
N GLN A 45 -3.26 -0.79 12.65
CA GLN A 45 -3.71 -1.49 11.45
C GLN A 45 -3.90 -0.54 10.27
N VAL A 46 -3.34 -0.91 9.12
CA VAL A 46 -3.54 -0.19 7.87
C VAL A 46 -4.19 -1.12 6.86
N PHE A 47 -5.38 -0.74 6.42
CA PHE A 47 -6.10 -1.39 5.33
C PHE A 47 -5.78 -0.68 4.02
N ILE A 48 -5.38 -1.44 3.01
CA ILE A 48 -5.04 -0.92 1.68
C ILE A 48 -6.06 -1.50 0.70
N ASN A 49 -7.04 -0.68 0.34
CA ASN A 49 -8.05 -0.99 -0.67
C ASN A 49 -7.49 -0.70 -2.06
N THR A 50 -7.48 -1.75 -2.89
CA THR A 50 -6.90 -1.75 -4.23
C THR A 50 -7.94 -1.79 -5.35
N SER A 51 -9.24 -1.74 -5.03
CA SER A 51 -10.32 -1.82 -6.03
C SER A 51 -10.41 -0.58 -6.94
N GLY A 52 -9.78 0.54 -6.59
CA GLY A 52 -9.67 1.71 -7.48
C GLY A 52 -8.50 1.63 -8.46
N LEU A 53 -7.62 0.63 -8.33
CA LEU A 53 -6.50 0.50 -9.25
C LEU A 53 -6.99 0.04 -10.63
N LYS A 54 -6.56 0.74 -11.67
CA LYS A 54 -6.88 0.42 -13.07
C LYS A 54 -5.90 -0.60 -13.63
N SER A 55 -4.64 -0.49 -13.23
CA SER A 55 -3.59 -1.43 -13.62
C SER A 55 -2.55 -1.54 -12.53
N VAL A 56 -1.84 -2.68 -12.52
CA VAL A 56 -0.71 -2.92 -11.63
C VAL A 56 0.46 -3.37 -12.46
N HIS A 57 1.46 -2.52 -12.58
CA HIS A 57 2.68 -2.78 -13.34
C HIS A 57 3.64 -3.67 -12.53
N PRO A 58 4.30 -4.67 -13.16
CA PRO A 58 5.24 -5.56 -12.48
C PRO A 58 6.35 -4.81 -11.71
N PHE A 59 6.84 -3.70 -12.28
CA PHE A 59 7.87 -2.88 -11.63
C PHE A 59 7.38 -2.26 -10.31
N GLY A 60 6.13 -1.78 -10.26
CA GLY A 60 5.53 -1.26 -9.02
C GLY A 60 5.43 -2.32 -7.94
N GLN A 61 5.07 -3.55 -8.31
CA GLN A 61 5.04 -4.69 -7.37
C GLN A 61 6.43 -4.97 -6.79
N VAL A 62 7.46 -5.03 -7.63
CA VAL A 62 8.85 -5.26 -7.20
C VAL A 62 9.33 -4.16 -6.25
N VAL A 63 9.05 -2.89 -6.57
CA VAL A 63 9.40 -1.75 -5.71
C VAL A 63 8.70 -1.86 -4.35
N LEU A 64 7.41 -2.16 -4.33
CA LEU A 64 6.66 -2.36 -3.09
C LEU A 64 7.30 -3.48 -2.25
N TYR A 65 7.52 -4.66 -2.82
CA TYR A 65 8.06 -5.82 -2.10
C TYR A 65 9.45 -5.60 -1.51
N ARG A 66 10.35 -4.95 -2.24
CA ARG A 66 11.70 -4.65 -1.75
C ARG A 66 11.72 -3.69 -0.56
N ASN A 67 10.69 -2.86 -0.42
CA ASN A 67 10.61 -1.84 0.63
C ASN A 67 9.67 -2.21 1.78
N LEU A 68 8.81 -3.22 1.62
CA LEU A 68 7.91 -3.71 2.70
C LEU A 68 8.69 -4.21 3.92
N SER A 69 9.86 -4.83 3.73
CA SER A 69 10.74 -5.24 4.83
C SER A 69 11.21 -4.06 5.69
N GLY A 70 11.34 -2.86 5.11
CA GLY A 70 11.67 -1.64 5.85
C GLY A 70 10.49 -1.05 6.65
N LEU A 71 9.27 -1.59 6.48
CA LEU A 71 8.09 -1.19 7.24
C LEU A 71 7.82 -2.12 8.44
N TYR A 72 8.54 -3.24 8.53
CA TYR A 72 8.48 -4.15 9.66
C TYR A 72 8.79 -3.42 10.97
N GLY A 73 7.89 -3.52 11.94
CA GLY A 73 8.00 -2.86 13.25
C GLY A 73 7.41 -1.45 13.32
N ARG A 74 7.03 -0.82 12.19
CA ARG A 74 6.35 0.51 12.19
C ARG A 74 4.83 0.41 12.05
N CYS A 75 4.37 -0.39 11.10
CA CYS A 75 2.95 -0.73 10.96
C CYS A 75 2.77 -2.15 11.48
N ARG A 76 1.99 -2.33 12.55
CA ARG A 76 1.82 -3.66 13.18
C ARG A 76 1.09 -4.64 12.26
N ASN A 77 0.13 -4.14 11.45
CA ASN A 77 -0.61 -4.98 10.52
C ASN A 77 -0.96 -4.24 9.22
N LEU A 78 -0.55 -4.80 8.08
CA LEU A 78 -0.88 -4.30 6.73
C LEU A 78 -1.82 -5.30 6.06
N VAL A 79 -3.05 -4.87 5.77
CA VAL A 79 -4.09 -5.72 5.17
C VAL A 79 -4.46 -5.18 3.80
N PHE A 80 -4.14 -5.92 2.75
CA PHE A 80 -4.54 -5.57 1.39
C PHE A 80 -5.92 -6.17 1.08
N ILE A 81 -6.84 -5.35 0.57
CA ILE A 81 -8.20 -5.74 0.16
C ILE A 81 -8.47 -5.26 -1.28
N GLY A 82 -9.51 -5.80 -1.90
CA GLY A 82 -9.91 -5.47 -3.27
C GLY A 82 -9.23 -6.32 -4.34
N ASP A 83 -9.57 -6.04 -5.60
CA ASP A 83 -9.31 -6.88 -6.78
C ASP A 83 -7.83 -7.15 -7.04
N HIS A 84 -6.98 -6.18 -6.72
CA HIS A 84 -5.53 -6.29 -6.86
C HIS A 84 -4.81 -6.60 -5.54
N GLY A 85 -5.56 -6.83 -4.45
CA GLY A 85 -5.00 -7.03 -3.11
C GLY A 85 -4.08 -8.25 -3.06
N ARG A 86 -4.54 -9.39 -3.59
CA ARG A 86 -3.74 -10.62 -3.66
C ARG A 86 -2.47 -10.46 -4.50
N ARG A 87 -2.52 -9.59 -5.53
CA ARG A 87 -1.37 -9.32 -6.40
C ARG A 87 -0.34 -8.41 -5.73
N LEU A 88 -0.72 -7.63 -4.72
CA LEU A 88 0.15 -6.70 -3.99
C LEU A 88 0.50 -7.18 -2.57
N SER A 89 -0.19 -8.21 -2.07
CA SER A 89 0.05 -8.80 -0.76
C SER A 89 1.05 -9.98 -0.78
N ARG A 90 1.59 -10.38 -1.92
CA ARG A 90 2.45 -11.57 -2.05
C ARG A 90 3.94 -11.19 -2.12
N PRO A 91 4.80 -11.67 -1.20
CA PRO A 91 4.93 -13.10 -1.02
C PRO A 91 4.98 -13.48 0.45
N TRP A 92 3.86 -13.32 1.16
CA TRP A 92 3.68 -13.95 2.47
C TRP A 92 3.08 -15.34 2.27
N VAL A 93 3.90 -16.22 1.70
CA VAL A 93 3.74 -17.66 1.88
C VAL A 93 5.12 -18.10 2.35
N GLN A 94 5.23 -18.31 3.66
CA GLN A 94 6.26 -19.21 4.21
C GLN A 94 6.02 -20.61 3.67
#